data_AF-A0A6A4IQI4-F1
#
_entry.id   AF-A0A6A4IQI4-F1
#
_cell.length_a   1.000
_cell.length_b   1.000
_cell.length_c   1.000
_cell.angle_alpha   90.00
_cell.angle_beta   90.00
_cell.angle_gamma   90.00
#
_symmetry.space_group_name_H-M   'P 1'
#
loop_
_entity.id
_entity.type
_entity.pdbx_description
1 polymer ?
#
loop_
_entity_poly.entity_id
_entity_poly.type
_entity_poly.pdbx_seq_one_letter_code
_entity_poly.pdbx_strand_id
1 'polypeptide(L)'
;WAPPAAPGMTLRQTIEKREREAGLRCWDVSCGVGPSDEDPFVTITDAQKRQIRIRQQVAASDSAEDGKGKGKEKEKTDEEPEPQYVCPHTFHPPCIVSAQRAALNGAEEVVVEDGKSVEVSCPVCRATGVVSREDWEEG
;
A
#
# COMPACT_ATOMS: atom_id res chain seq x y z
N TRP A 1 -3.53 1.85 43.50
CA TRP A 1 -3.41 2.98 42.56
C TRP A 1 -3.62 2.42 41.16
N ALA A 2 -4.49 3.05 40.37
CA ALA A 2 -4.67 2.71 38.96
C ALA A 2 -4.25 3.92 38.12
N PRO A 3 -3.62 3.73 36.95
CA PRO A 3 -3.34 4.84 36.06
C PRO A 3 -4.65 5.51 35.62
N PRO A 4 -4.66 6.83 35.35
CA PRO A 4 -5.82 7.50 34.77
C PRO A 4 -6.17 6.88 33.41
N ALA A 5 -7.43 7.03 32.99
CA ALA A 5 -7.86 6.63 31.65
C ALA A 5 -6.93 7.25 30.59
N ALA A 6 -6.64 6.49 29.54
CA ALA A 6 -5.80 6.98 28.45
C ALA A 6 -6.38 8.30 27.88
N PRO A 7 -5.55 9.29 27.56
CA PRO A 7 -6.01 10.50 26.88
C PRO A 7 -6.79 10.11 25.62
N GLY A 8 -7.93 10.79 25.38
CA GLY A 8 -8.67 10.63 24.13
C GLY A 8 -7.83 11.07 22.93
N MET A 9 -8.32 10.78 21.71
CA MET A 9 -7.64 11.20 20.49
C MET A 9 -7.36 12.71 20.50
N THR A 10 -6.11 13.07 20.21
CA THR A 10 -5.72 14.49 20.11
C THR A 10 -6.33 15.12 18.86
N LEU A 11 -6.35 16.46 18.81
CA LEU A 11 -6.77 17.18 17.60
C LEU A 11 -5.95 16.76 16.39
N ARG A 12 -4.62 16.62 16.55
CA ARG A 12 -3.70 16.14 15.51
C ARG A 12 -4.05 14.74 15.03
N GLN A 13 -4.27 13.78 15.93
CA GLN A 13 -4.70 12.42 15.55
C GLN A 13 -6.05 12.40 14.83
N THR A 14 -6.95 13.31 15.18
CA THR A 14 -8.25 13.46 14.50
C THR A 14 -8.08 14.02 13.09
N ILE A 15 -7.17 14.97 12.88
CA ILE A 15 -6.83 15.53 11.58
C ILE A 15 -6.13 14.47 10.71
N GLU A 16 -5.05 13.85 11.19
CA GLU A 16 -4.31 12.80 10.46
C GLU A 16 -5.19 11.60 10.08
N LYS A 17 -6.21 11.27 10.89
CA LYS A 17 -7.23 10.28 10.55
C LYS A 17 -8.09 10.73 9.37
N ARG A 18 -8.64 11.95 9.42
CA ARG A 18 -9.46 12.52 8.33
C ARG A 18 -8.67 12.68 7.03
N GLU A 19 -7.40 13.08 7.12
CA GLU A 19 -6.51 13.17 5.95
C GLU A 19 -6.30 11.80 5.29
N ARG A 20 -6.09 10.75 6.08
CA ARG A 20 -5.99 9.37 5.56
C ARG A 20 -7.30 8.91 4.93
N GLU A 21 -8.44 9.17 5.57
CA GLU A 21 -9.77 8.87 5.04
C GLU A 21 -10.08 9.64 3.73
N ALA A 22 -9.50 10.83 3.56
CA ALA A 22 -9.59 11.65 2.34
C ALA A 22 -8.52 11.34 1.27
N GLY A 23 -7.68 10.33 1.48
CA GLY A 23 -6.58 9.96 0.56
C GLY A 23 -5.36 10.91 0.58
N LEU A 24 -5.39 11.96 1.41
CA LEU A 24 -4.32 12.97 1.55
C LEU A 24 -3.08 12.44 2.29
N ARG A 25 -3.24 11.35 3.07
CA ARG A 25 -2.14 10.55 3.62
C ARG A 25 -2.27 9.10 3.18
N CYS A 26 -1.17 8.50 2.77
CA CYS A 26 -1.07 7.05 2.65
C CYS A 26 -0.39 6.45 3.90
N TRP A 27 0.14 5.22 3.79
CA TRP A 27 0.85 4.53 4.87
C TRP A 27 2.35 4.76 4.90
N ASP A 28 2.93 5.45 3.92
CA ASP A 28 4.33 5.85 4.00
C ASP A 28 4.51 6.96 5.07
N VAL A 29 5.58 6.82 5.86
CA VAL A 29 5.92 7.77 6.93
C VAL A 29 6.45 9.10 6.40
N SER A 30 6.95 9.11 5.16
CA SER A 30 7.49 10.29 4.46
C SER A 30 6.49 10.91 3.48
N CYS A 31 5.22 10.49 3.52
CA CYS A 31 4.17 10.99 2.63
C CYS A 31 3.92 12.50 2.83
N GLY A 32 4.30 13.29 1.83
CA GLY A 32 4.09 14.75 1.75
C GLY A 32 3.01 15.18 0.77
N VAL A 33 2.05 14.32 0.42
CA VAL A 33 0.96 14.64 -0.52
C VAL A 33 -0.07 15.58 0.11
N GLY A 34 -0.34 15.43 1.41
CA GLY A 34 -1.29 16.25 2.16
C GLY A 34 -0.74 17.62 2.58
N PRO A 35 -1.61 18.53 3.06
CA PRO A 35 -1.17 19.80 3.65
C PRO A 35 -0.21 19.57 4.82
N SER A 36 0.67 20.54 5.05
CA SER A 36 1.64 20.54 6.15
C SER A 36 1.54 21.84 6.96
N ASP A 37 2.19 21.87 8.13
CA ASP A 37 2.32 23.11 8.91
C ASP A 37 3.09 24.22 8.15
N GLU A 38 3.92 23.86 7.16
CA GLU A 38 4.68 24.80 6.32
C GLU A 38 3.92 25.23 5.05
N ASP A 39 3.13 24.33 4.45
CA ASP A 39 2.21 24.64 3.35
C ASP A 39 0.79 24.10 3.63
N PRO A 40 -0.09 24.92 4.22
CA PRO A 40 -1.45 24.52 4.57
C PRO A 40 -2.46 24.67 3.41
N PHE A 41 -2.08 25.23 2.25
CA PHE A 41 -3.02 25.62 1.17
C PHE A 41 -2.73 24.94 -0.18
N VAL A 42 -2.24 23.70 -0.13
CA VAL A 42 -1.96 22.86 -1.31
C VAL A 42 -3.22 22.51 -2.14
N THR A 43 -3.15 22.74 -3.45
CA THR A 43 -4.17 22.30 -4.42
C THR A 43 -3.92 20.87 -4.89
N ILE A 44 -4.50 19.90 -4.19
CA ILE A 44 -4.27 18.46 -4.44
C ILE A 44 -5.35 17.89 -5.37
N THR A 45 -4.93 17.42 -6.54
CA THR A 45 -5.77 16.73 -7.52
C THR A 45 -6.14 15.31 -7.05
N ASP A 46 -7.20 14.73 -7.60
CA ASP A 46 -7.62 13.36 -7.22
C ASP A 46 -6.65 12.28 -7.71
N ALA A 47 -5.89 12.54 -8.79
CA ALA A 47 -4.78 11.69 -9.21
C ALA A 47 -3.70 11.59 -8.12
N GLN A 48 -3.29 12.72 -7.52
CA GLN A 48 -2.31 12.73 -6.42
C GLN A 48 -2.82 12.01 -5.16
N LYS A 49 -4.14 11.90 -4.98
CA LYS A 49 -4.77 11.15 -3.86
C LYS A 49 -4.90 9.65 -4.15
N ARG A 50 -4.63 9.19 -5.39
CA ARG A 50 -4.75 7.77 -5.77
C ARG A 50 -3.84 6.93 -4.90
N GLN A 51 -4.38 5.86 -4.32
CA GLN A 51 -3.61 4.92 -3.52
C GLN A 51 -3.72 3.51 -4.08
N ILE A 52 -2.60 2.81 -4.08
CA ILE A 52 -2.43 1.44 -4.55
C ILE A 52 -2.05 0.51 -3.39
N ARG A 53 -2.19 -0.78 -3.59
CA ARG A 53 -1.82 -1.83 -2.63
C ARG A 53 -0.91 -2.84 -3.32
N ILE A 54 0.06 -3.35 -2.56
CA ILE A 54 1.00 -4.36 -3.05
C ILE A 54 0.23 -5.69 -3.21
N ARG A 55 0.18 -6.17 -4.45
CA ARG A 55 -0.47 -7.44 -4.84
C ARG A 55 0.44 -8.61 -4.51
N GLN A 56 -0.15 -9.78 -4.28
CA GLN A 56 0.61 -11.02 -4.14
C GLN A 56 1.13 -11.47 -5.51
N GLN A 57 2.38 -11.93 -5.58
CA GLN A 57 2.88 -12.60 -6.79
C GLN A 57 2.12 -13.91 -7.00
N VAL A 58 1.39 -14.00 -8.11
CA VAL A 58 0.75 -15.24 -8.56
C VAL A 58 1.79 -16.10 -9.29
N ALA A 59 2.71 -16.68 -8.52
CA ALA A 59 3.44 -17.84 -9.01
C ALA A 59 2.42 -18.91 -9.45
N ALA A 60 2.63 -19.54 -10.61
CA ALA A 60 1.80 -20.64 -11.10
C ALA A 60 1.78 -21.77 -10.06
N SER A 61 0.74 -21.79 -9.22
CA SER A 61 0.78 -22.45 -7.91
C SER A 61 0.25 -23.87 -8.00
N ASP A 62 1.11 -24.74 -8.54
CA ASP A 62 0.96 -26.18 -8.33
C ASP A 62 1.47 -26.54 -6.92
N SER A 63 0.54 -26.82 -6.01
CA SER A 63 0.72 -27.53 -4.71
C SER A 63 1.66 -26.90 -3.63
N ALA A 64 1.15 -26.32 -2.52
CA ALA A 64 0.72 -26.97 -1.24
C ALA A 64 1.88 -27.22 -0.23
N GLU A 65 1.72 -27.39 1.10
CA GLU A 65 0.61 -27.25 2.09
C GLU A 65 1.11 -26.36 3.27
N ASP A 66 0.39 -25.92 4.32
CA ASP A 66 -1.03 -25.81 4.70
C ASP A 66 -1.17 -24.48 5.51
N GLY A 67 -2.41 -24.05 5.75
CA GLY A 67 -2.74 -22.93 6.62
C GLY A 67 -4.23 -22.81 6.98
N LYS A 68 -5.03 -23.87 6.82
CA LYS A 68 -6.38 -24.03 7.43
C LYS A 68 -7.35 -22.83 7.30
N GLY A 69 -7.74 -22.47 6.08
CA GLY A 69 -8.93 -21.65 5.79
C GLY A 69 -10.11 -22.53 5.37
N LYS A 70 -11.25 -22.47 6.09
CA LYS A 70 -12.44 -23.29 5.76
C LYS A 70 -12.96 -22.97 4.35
N GLY A 71 -13.14 -24.00 3.53
CA GLY A 71 -13.72 -23.87 2.21
C GLY A 71 -15.14 -23.31 2.25
N LYS A 72 -15.44 -22.41 1.31
CA LYS A 72 -16.73 -22.34 0.64
C LYS A 72 -16.54 -22.94 -0.74
N GLU A 73 -17.42 -23.85 -1.12
CA GLU A 73 -17.51 -24.35 -2.49
C GLU A 73 -17.77 -23.16 -3.41
N LYS A 74 -16.81 -22.82 -4.28
CA LYS A 74 -16.99 -21.72 -5.23
C LYS A 74 -17.75 -22.25 -6.44
N GLU A 75 -19.05 -21.96 -6.44
CA GLU A 75 -19.91 -22.06 -7.62
C GLU A 75 -19.25 -21.36 -8.81
N LYS A 76 -19.39 -21.94 -10.00
CA LYS A 76 -18.71 -21.48 -11.21
C LYS A 76 -19.39 -20.23 -11.79
N THR A 77 -19.09 -19.05 -11.26
CA THR A 77 -19.31 -17.78 -11.95
C THR A 77 -18.10 -17.41 -12.81
N ASP A 78 -18.37 -16.88 -14.02
CA ASP A 78 -17.39 -16.28 -14.92
C ASP A 78 -16.95 -14.88 -14.42
N GLU A 79 -16.49 -14.80 -13.17
CA GLU A 79 -15.91 -13.61 -12.56
C GLU A 79 -14.39 -13.72 -12.51
N GLU A 80 -13.67 -12.68 -12.98
CA GLU A 80 -12.22 -12.60 -12.82
C GLU A 80 -11.82 -12.73 -11.34
N PRO A 81 -10.71 -13.40 -11.02
CA PRO A 81 -10.25 -13.55 -9.65
C PRO A 81 -9.86 -12.19 -9.08
N GLU A 82 -10.52 -11.76 -7.99
CA GLU A 82 -10.15 -10.52 -7.31
C GLU A 82 -8.66 -10.53 -6.90
N PRO A 83 -7.93 -9.41 -7.10
CA PRO A 83 -6.50 -9.34 -6.81
C PRO A 83 -6.24 -9.56 -5.32
N GLN A 84 -5.42 -10.56 -4.99
CA GLN A 84 -4.96 -10.80 -3.63
C GLN A 84 -3.84 -9.82 -3.26
N TYR A 85 -3.86 -9.32 -2.03
CA TYR A 85 -2.93 -8.29 -1.54
C TYR A 85 -2.17 -8.78 -0.32
N VAL A 86 -0.88 -8.49 -0.25
CA VAL A 86 0.01 -9.02 0.81
C VAL A 86 -0.19 -8.36 2.18
N CYS A 87 -0.80 -7.17 2.22
CA CYS A 87 -1.06 -6.41 3.45
C CYS A 87 -2.21 -5.39 3.27
N PRO A 88 -2.76 -4.80 4.35
CA PRO A 88 -3.78 -3.76 4.26
C PRO A 88 -3.22 -2.36 3.95
N HIS A 89 -1.90 -2.19 3.91
CA HIS A 89 -1.28 -0.88 3.72
C HIS A 89 -1.46 -0.37 2.28
N THR A 90 -1.82 0.90 2.17
CA THR A 90 -2.06 1.62 0.91
C THR A 90 -1.00 2.72 0.74
N PHE A 91 -0.52 2.93 -0.48
CA PHE A 91 0.54 3.88 -0.80
C PHE A 91 0.14 4.74 -1.99
N HIS A 92 0.50 6.02 -2.01
CA HIS A 92 0.52 6.74 -3.28
C HIS A 92 1.61 6.13 -4.18
N PRO A 93 1.42 6.03 -5.51
CA PRO A 93 2.46 5.59 -6.44
C PRO A 93 3.85 6.20 -6.17
N PRO A 94 4.04 7.54 -6.15
CA PRO A 94 5.32 8.17 -5.83
C PRO A 94 5.91 7.77 -4.45
N CYS A 95 5.07 7.44 -3.48
CA CYS A 95 5.53 7.04 -2.16
C CYS A 95 6.10 5.61 -2.14
N ILE A 96 5.48 4.65 -2.84
CA ILE A 96 6.01 3.26 -2.85
C ILE A 96 7.29 3.15 -3.66
N VAL A 97 7.40 3.86 -4.78
CA VAL A 97 8.62 3.84 -5.60
C VAL A 97 9.77 4.55 -4.90
N SER A 98 9.51 5.71 -4.26
CA SER A 98 10.51 6.39 -3.43
C SER A 98 11.01 5.49 -2.29
N ALA A 99 10.10 4.82 -1.59
CA ALA A 99 10.44 3.89 -0.52
C ALA A 99 11.24 2.67 -1.03
N GLN A 100 10.85 2.09 -2.17
CA GLN A 100 11.54 0.94 -2.76
C GLN A 100 12.93 1.33 -3.30
N ARG A 101 13.07 2.48 -3.99
CA ARG A 101 14.38 2.99 -4.44
C ARG A 101 15.33 3.24 -3.25
N ALA A 102 14.81 3.75 -2.13
CA ALA A 102 15.56 3.89 -0.89
C ALA A 102 15.96 2.53 -0.27
N ALA A 103 15.07 1.54 -0.31
CA ALA A 103 15.37 0.18 0.17
C ALA A 103 16.43 -0.54 -0.69
N LEU A 104 16.40 -0.34 -2.01
CA LEU A 104 17.35 -0.92 -2.96
C LEU A 104 18.77 -0.35 -2.86
N ASN A 105 18.96 0.84 -2.25
CA ASN A 105 20.26 1.50 -2.11
C ASN A 105 21.07 1.61 -3.42
N GLY A 106 20.38 1.82 -4.55
CA GLY A 106 20.99 1.92 -5.88
C GLY A 106 21.13 0.59 -6.65
N ALA A 107 20.63 -0.53 -6.11
CA ALA A 107 20.36 -1.72 -6.91
C ALA A 107 19.20 -1.48 -7.91
N GLU A 108 19.17 -2.24 -8.99
CA GLU A 108 18.10 -2.18 -9.99
C GLU A 108 16.79 -2.78 -9.47
N GLU A 109 15.67 -2.34 -10.05
CA GLU A 109 14.34 -2.86 -9.79
C GLU A 109 14.17 -4.28 -10.34
N VAL A 110 13.54 -5.17 -9.56
CA VAL A 110 13.27 -6.54 -10.00
C VAL A 110 11.94 -6.57 -10.76
N VAL A 111 12.04 -6.55 -12.09
CA VAL A 111 10.88 -6.62 -12.99
C VAL A 111 10.47 -8.08 -13.23
N VAL A 112 9.18 -8.38 -13.10
CA VAL A 112 8.61 -9.73 -13.22
C VAL A 112 7.42 -9.76 -14.20
N GLU A 113 6.84 -10.95 -14.41
CA GLU A 113 5.68 -11.19 -15.30
C GLU A 113 5.85 -10.66 -16.75
N ASP A 114 7.02 -10.89 -17.35
CA ASP A 114 7.40 -10.41 -18.70
C ASP A 114 7.40 -8.87 -18.85
N GLY A 115 7.69 -8.13 -17.78
CA GLY A 115 7.72 -6.66 -17.80
C GLY A 115 6.46 -5.98 -17.25
N LYS A 116 5.43 -6.74 -16.89
CA LYS A 116 4.10 -6.22 -16.52
C LYS A 116 4.02 -5.72 -15.07
N SER A 117 4.92 -6.16 -14.21
CA SER A 117 4.90 -5.82 -12.79
C SER A 117 6.31 -5.71 -12.19
N VAL A 118 6.43 -4.97 -11.09
CA VAL A 118 7.70 -4.71 -10.40
C VAL A 118 7.58 -5.21 -8.97
N GLU A 119 8.58 -5.96 -8.50
CA GLU A 119 8.66 -6.46 -7.13
C GLU A 119 9.01 -5.32 -6.16
N VAL A 120 8.19 -5.17 -5.12
CA VAL A 120 8.30 -4.11 -4.12
C VAL A 120 8.12 -4.66 -2.71
N SER A 121 8.75 -4.01 -1.74
CA SER A 121 8.60 -4.29 -0.32
C SER A 121 7.73 -3.24 0.35
N CYS A 122 6.82 -3.67 1.24
CA CYS A 122 6.01 -2.74 2.02
C CYS A 122 6.88 -1.99 3.05
N PRO A 123 6.98 -0.64 3.03
CA PRO A 123 7.83 0.09 3.98
C PRO A 123 7.36 -0.05 5.44
N VAL A 124 6.10 -0.43 5.68
CA VAL A 124 5.51 -0.57 7.02
C VAL A 124 5.75 -1.95 7.65
N CYS A 125 5.49 -3.04 6.90
CA CYS A 125 5.60 -4.41 7.43
C CYS A 125 6.63 -5.30 6.72
N ARG A 126 7.32 -4.80 5.69
CA ARG A 126 8.32 -5.51 4.88
C ARG A 126 7.80 -6.75 4.15
N ALA A 127 6.49 -6.90 4.00
CA ALA A 127 5.90 -7.89 3.10
C ALA A 127 6.27 -7.57 1.65
N THR A 128 6.85 -8.52 0.93
CA THR A 128 7.18 -8.42 -0.50
C THR A 128 5.99 -8.84 -1.36
N GLY A 129 5.81 -8.16 -2.48
CA GLY A 129 4.84 -8.51 -3.52
C GLY A 129 5.08 -7.66 -4.76
N VAL A 130 4.05 -7.41 -5.56
CA VAL A 130 4.17 -6.67 -6.83
C VAL A 130 3.19 -5.52 -6.96
N VAL A 131 3.59 -4.52 -7.74
CA VAL A 131 2.71 -3.47 -8.31
C VAL A 131 2.75 -3.55 -9.84
N SER A 132 1.74 -3.04 -10.54
CA SER A 132 1.78 -3.03 -12.01
C SER A 132 2.86 -2.07 -12.52
N ARG A 133 3.32 -2.30 -13.74
CA ARG A 133 4.26 -1.39 -14.43
C ARG A 133 3.68 0.02 -14.54
N GLU A 134 2.39 0.13 -14.82
CA GLU A 134 1.63 1.39 -14.89
C GLU A 134 1.64 2.12 -13.53
N ASP A 135 1.37 1.41 -12.43
CA ASP A 135 1.42 1.94 -11.07
C ASP A 135 2.85 2.37 -10.68
N TRP A 136 3.88 1.69 -11.20
CA TRP A 136 5.30 2.01 -10.95
C TRP A 136 5.79 3.21 -11.77
N GLU A 137 5.28 3.41 -12.98
CA GLU A 137 5.67 4.50 -13.87
C GLU A 137 4.96 5.84 -13.55
N GLU A 138 3.92 5.84 -12.69
CA GLU A 138 3.27 7.05 -12.19
C GLU A 138 4.16 7.88 -11.23
N GLY A 139 5.27 7.32 -10.70
CA GLY A 139 6.35 8.06 -10.05
C GLY A 139 7.24 7.22 -9.13
#